data_AF-A0A7L3IVX0-F1
#
_entry.id   AF-A0A7L3IVX0-F1
#
_cell.length_a   1.000
_cell.length_b   1.000
_cell.length_c   1.000
_cell.angle_alpha   90.00
_cell.angle_beta   90.00
_cell.angle_gamma   90.00
#
_symmetry.space_group_name_H-M   'P 1'
#
loop_
_entity.id
_entity.type
_entity.pdbx_description
1 polymer ?
#
loop_
_entity_poly.entity_id
_entity_poly.type
_entity_poly.pdbx_seq_one_letter_code
_entity_poly.pdbx_strand_id
1 'polypeptide(L)'
;TPEEQNSQFQSLELLRQHPLSLMAFLQHVVLQFDSCPVLCYLHVDMLRRMNPKEGRKQFLEFCHLFLDKAGLLRVPVPHHVQFELERTRPELLSEETQRRFLQDIQNFQEPEISRQLEDFRSKRLMGMTPGEQELSELEWSRARDPSGSESKEKQLAEQLLARLEEMHLTISSDEEKSSIIFGAIATYMKFLGVKTKGGDAKKSKSNFFRKKV
;
A
#
# COMPACT_ATOMS: atom_id res chain seq x y z
N THR A 1 -10.14 24.18 -9.11
CA THR A 1 -9.18 25.31 -9.09
C THR A 1 -7.83 24.86 -9.64
N PRO A 2 -6.91 25.76 -10.05
CA PRO A 2 -5.58 25.40 -10.54
C PRO A 2 -4.77 24.52 -9.57
N GLU A 3 -5.04 24.60 -8.27
CA GLU A 3 -4.43 23.76 -7.23
C GLU A 3 -4.92 22.30 -7.27
N GLU A 4 -6.14 22.04 -7.76
CA GLU A 4 -6.67 20.68 -7.91
C GLU A 4 -5.94 19.92 -9.02
N GLN A 5 -5.60 20.59 -10.13
CA GLN A 5 -4.90 19.96 -11.27
C GLN A 5 -3.44 19.60 -10.96
N ASN A 6 -2.83 20.22 -9.94
CA ASN A 6 -1.47 19.92 -9.50
C ASN A 6 -1.43 19.08 -8.20
N SER A 7 -2.57 18.49 -7.84
CA SER A 7 -2.70 17.68 -6.64
C SER A 7 -2.13 16.27 -6.85
N GLN A 8 -1.29 15.81 -5.93
CA GLN A 8 -0.82 14.42 -5.86
C GLN A 8 -1.95 13.37 -5.78
N PHE A 9 -3.19 13.79 -5.48
CA PHE A 9 -4.37 12.92 -5.38
C PHE A 9 -5.13 12.73 -6.72
N GLN A 10 -4.51 13.03 -7.87
CA GLN A 10 -5.13 12.82 -9.18
C GLN A 10 -5.10 11.36 -9.63
N SER A 11 -4.01 10.65 -9.35
CA SER A 11 -3.87 9.24 -9.67
C SER A 11 -3.03 8.53 -8.62
N LEU A 12 -3.21 7.22 -8.50
CA LEU A 12 -2.41 6.42 -7.58
C LEU A 12 -0.93 6.36 -8.03
N GLU A 13 -0.65 6.55 -9.32
CA GLU A 13 0.71 6.63 -9.88
C GLU A 13 1.50 7.85 -9.36
N LEU A 14 0.82 8.99 -9.21
CA LEU A 14 1.39 10.19 -8.59
C LEU A 14 1.46 10.00 -7.08
N LEU A 15 0.37 9.51 -6.47
CA LEU A 15 0.25 9.41 -5.03
C LEU A 15 1.28 8.48 -4.40
N ARG A 16 1.65 7.37 -5.06
CA ARG A 16 2.67 6.43 -4.57
C ARG A 16 4.08 7.03 -4.48
N GLN A 17 4.31 8.22 -5.03
CA GLN A 17 5.58 8.94 -4.91
C GLN A 17 5.64 9.78 -3.62
N HIS A 18 4.52 9.90 -2.91
CA HIS A 18 4.35 10.73 -1.72
C HIS A 18 3.81 9.91 -0.55
N PRO A 19 4.68 9.27 0.25
CA PRO A 19 4.27 8.31 1.29
C PRO A 19 3.29 8.88 2.31
N LEU A 20 3.42 10.16 2.68
CA LEU A 20 2.51 10.79 3.64
C LEU A 20 1.09 10.91 3.07
N SER A 21 1.01 11.40 1.84
CA SER A 21 -0.24 11.60 1.11
C SER A 21 -0.91 10.28 0.80
N LEU A 22 -0.12 9.26 0.42
CA LEU A 22 -0.60 7.91 0.28
C LEU A 22 -1.20 7.36 1.59
N MET A 23 -0.55 7.61 2.73
CA MET A 23 -1.09 7.18 4.03
C MET A 23 -2.41 7.85 4.39
N ALA A 24 -2.53 9.16 4.16
CA ALA A 24 -3.78 9.88 4.37
C ALA A 24 -4.91 9.28 3.50
N PHE A 25 -4.62 9.01 2.23
CA PHE A 25 -5.57 8.35 1.35
C PHE A 25 -5.91 6.91 1.79
N LEU A 26 -4.91 6.10 2.17
CA LEU A 26 -5.13 4.74 2.63
C LEU A 26 -5.99 4.69 3.90
N GLN A 27 -5.75 5.60 4.85
CA GLN A 27 -6.60 5.73 6.05
C GLN A 27 -8.05 6.05 5.68
N HIS A 28 -8.28 6.96 4.72
CA HIS A 28 -9.62 7.24 4.22
C HIS A 28 -10.27 6.01 3.60
N VAL A 29 -9.54 5.33 2.72
CA VAL A 29 -10.04 4.15 2.00
C VAL A 29 -10.42 3.03 2.95
N VAL A 30 -9.56 2.68 3.92
CA VAL A 30 -9.87 1.58 4.87
C VAL A 30 -11.06 1.90 5.79
N LEU A 31 -11.36 3.18 6.03
CA LEU A 31 -12.47 3.58 6.88
C LEU A 31 -13.79 3.77 6.14
N GLN A 32 -13.74 4.06 4.83
CA GLN A 32 -14.93 4.49 4.06
C GLN A 32 -15.28 3.54 2.89
N PHE A 33 -14.34 2.72 2.43
CA PHE A 33 -14.47 1.94 1.21
C PHE A 33 -13.92 0.52 1.35
N ASP A 34 -14.10 -0.27 0.30
CA ASP A 34 -13.30 -1.47 0.12
C ASP A 34 -11.87 -1.08 -0.29
N SER A 35 -10.89 -1.45 0.55
CA SER A 35 -9.47 -1.16 0.34
C SER A 35 -8.79 -2.14 -0.61
N CYS A 36 -9.41 -3.28 -0.91
CA CYS A 36 -8.80 -4.34 -1.71
C CYS A 36 -8.32 -3.87 -3.11
N PRO A 37 -9.07 -3.06 -3.88
CA PRO A 37 -8.62 -2.56 -5.19
C PRO A 37 -7.33 -1.72 -5.10
N VAL A 38 -7.26 -0.80 -4.13
CA VAL A 38 -6.08 0.04 -3.91
C VAL A 38 -4.88 -0.81 -3.48
N LEU A 39 -5.07 -1.71 -2.52
CA LEU A 39 -4.00 -2.58 -2.04
C LEU A 39 -3.49 -3.51 -3.15
N CYS A 40 -4.39 -4.06 -3.97
CA CYS A 40 -4.02 -4.86 -5.13
C CYS A 40 -3.14 -4.05 -6.08
N TYR A 41 -3.55 -2.83 -6.45
CA TYR A 41 -2.77 -1.97 -7.34
C TYR A 41 -1.37 -1.66 -6.80
N LEU A 42 -1.26 -1.33 -5.51
CA LEU A 42 0.02 -1.02 -4.86
C LEU A 42 0.94 -2.25 -4.80
N HIS A 43 0.40 -3.43 -4.49
CA HIS A 43 1.17 -4.67 -4.47
C HIS A 43 1.64 -5.09 -5.86
N VAL A 44 0.87 -4.82 -6.91
CA VAL A 44 1.35 -4.98 -8.29
C VAL A 44 2.53 -4.02 -8.57
N ASP A 45 2.44 -2.75 -8.18
CA ASP A 45 3.54 -1.79 -8.36
C ASP A 45 4.82 -2.24 -7.65
N MET A 46 4.69 -2.76 -6.43
CA MET A 46 5.79 -3.35 -5.66
C MET A 46 6.40 -4.54 -6.42
N LEU A 47 5.59 -5.53 -6.83
CA LEU A 47 6.03 -6.72 -7.58
C LEU A 47 6.83 -6.37 -8.84
N ARG A 48 6.39 -5.37 -9.60
CA ARG A 48 7.05 -4.97 -10.85
C ARG A 48 8.46 -4.41 -10.64
N ARG A 49 8.77 -3.96 -9.43
CA ARG A 49 10.07 -3.38 -9.05
C ARG A 49 10.97 -4.38 -8.32
N MET A 50 10.47 -5.58 -8.01
CA MET A 50 11.26 -6.63 -7.39
C MET A 50 12.19 -7.31 -8.40
N ASN A 51 13.27 -7.90 -7.91
CA ASN A 51 14.13 -8.74 -8.73
C ASN A 51 13.41 -10.07 -9.08
N PRO A 52 13.78 -10.76 -10.18
CA PRO A 52 13.07 -11.96 -10.63
C PRO A 52 13.01 -13.11 -9.61
N LYS A 53 14.04 -13.27 -8.76
CA LYS A 53 14.10 -14.36 -7.78
C LYS A 53 13.08 -14.18 -6.68
N GLU A 54 13.00 -12.98 -6.11
CA GLU A 54 12.03 -12.64 -5.06
C GLU A 54 10.62 -12.44 -5.64
N GLY A 55 10.53 -11.89 -6.85
CA GLY A 55 9.28 -11.61 -7.55
C GLY A 55 8.43 -12.86 -7.78
N ARG A 56 9.04 -14.02 -8.08
CA ARG A 56 8.27 -15.27 -8.28
C ARG A 56 7.53 -15.72 -7.04
N LYS A 57 8.20 -15.70 -5.88
CA LYS A 57 7.58 -16.07 -4.60
C LYS A 57 6.47 -15.08 -4.26
N GLN A 58 6.75 -13.78 -4.40
CA GLN A 58 5.78 -12.74 -4.08
C GLN A 58 4.59 -12.73 -5.03
N PHE A 59 4.77 -13.09 -6.30
CA PHE A 59 3.68 -13.24 -7.25
C PHE A 59 2.70 -14.36 -6.83
N LEU A 60 3.21 -15.47 -6.31
CA LEU A 60 2.36 -16.55 -5.80
C LEU A 60 1.57 -16.09 -4.57
N GLU A 61 2.22 -15.43 -3.61
CA GLU A 61 1.57 -14.85 -2.43
C GLU A 61 0.48 -13.84 -2.84
N PHE A 62 0.77 -13.00 -3.84
CA PHE A 62 -0.19 -12.06 -4.43
C PHE A 62 -1.41 -12.77 -5.05
N CYS A 63 -1.20 -13.85 -5.80
CA CYS A 63 -2.30 -14.62 -6.38
C CYS A 63 -3.22 -15.19 -5.30
N HIS A 64 -2.64 -15.80 -4.26
CA HIS A 64 -3.42 -16.35 -3.14
C HIS A 64 -4.21 -15.28 -2.37
N LEU A 65 -3.64 -14.08 -2.22
CA LEU A 65 -4.25 -13.03 -1.44
C LEU A 65 -5.36 -12.28 -2.18
N PHE A 66 -5.11 -11.91 -3.45
CA PHE A 66 -5.94 -10.99 -4.22
C PHE A 66 -6.75 -11.64 -5.36
N LEU A 67 -6.34 -12.80 -5.86
CA LEU A 67 -6.91 -13.40 -7.07
C LEU A 67 -7.71 -14.68 -6.79
N ASP A 68 -7.25 -15.48 -5.85
CA ASP A 68 -7.89 -16.74 -5.47
C ASP A 68 -9.30 -16.52 -4.92
N LYS A 69 -10.18 -17.49 -5.19
CA LYS A 69 -11.59 -17.46 -4.71
C LYS A 69 -11.70 -17.39 -3.18
N ALA A 70 -10.71 -17.94 -2.48
CA ALA A 70 -10.61 -17.91 -1.02
C ALA A 70 -9.73 -16.77 -0.48
N GLY A 71 -9.20 -15.89 -1.35
CA GLY A 71 -8.35 -14.78 -0.93
C GLY A 71 -9.13 -13.77 -0.08
N LEU A 72 -8.60 -13.43 1.10
CA LEU A 72 -9.26 -12.52 2.03
C LEU A 72 -9.32 -11.07 1.52
N LEU A 73 -8.43 -10.71 0.58
CA LEU A 73 -8.43 -9.41 -0.12
C LEU A 73 -8.80 -9.56 -1.60
N ARG A 74 -9.59 -10.58 -1.95
CA ARG A 74 -9.94 -10.87 -3.34
C ARG A 74 -10.56 -9.65 -4.04
N VAL A 75 -10.04 -9.32 -5.23
CA VAL A 75 -10.57 -8.27 -6.11
C VAL A 75 -11.20 -8.86 -7.37
N PRO A 76 -12.11 -8.14 -8.04
CA PRO A 76 -12.53 -8.53 -9.39
C PRO A 76 -11.37 -8.33 -10.37
N VAL A 77 -11.20 -9.22 -11.34
CA VAL A 77 -10.11 -9.17 -12.33
C VAL A 77 -10.63 -9.45 -13.74
N PRO A 78 -9.87 -9.10 -14.80
CA PRO A 78 -10.25 -9.41 -16.17
C PRO A 78 -10.50 -10.91 -16.39
N HIS A 79 -11.53 -11.24 -17.15
CA HIS A 79 -11.95 -12.63 -17.37
C HIS A 79 -10.84 -13.51 -17.96
N HIS A 80 -9.99 -12.99 -18.85
CA HIS A 80 -8.89 -13.77 -19.43
C HIS A 80 -7.81 -14.11 -18.41
N VAL A 81 -7.53 -13.20 -17.45
CA VAL A 81 -6.59 -13.45 -16.36
C VAL A 81 -7.14 -14.53 -15.44
N GLN A 82 -8.42 -14.40 -15.05
CA GLN A 82 -9.09 -15.39 -14.21
C GLN A 82 -9.11 -16.77 -14.89
N PHE A 83 -9.49 -16.83 -16.16
CA PHE A 83 -9.58 -18.07 -16.94
C PHE A 83 -8.23 -18.79 -17.03
N GLU A 84 -7.14 -18.06 -17.23
CA GLU A 84 -5.81 -18.67 -17.30
C GLU A 84 -5.36 -19.20 -15.93
N LEU A 85 -5.56 -18.43 -14.86
CA LEU A 85 -5.17 -18.82 -13.49
C LEU A 85 -5.95 -20.04 -12.97
N GLU A 86 -7.17 -20.27 -13.45
CA GLU A 86 -7.95 -21.48 -13.13
C GLU A 86 -7.41 -22.75 -13.81
N ARG A 87 -6.61 -22.61 -14.87
CA ARG A 87 -6.13 -23.73 -15.71
C ARG A 87 -4.62 -23.96 -15.57
N THR A 88 -3.89 -22.90 -15.25
CA THR A 88 -2.43 -22.89 -15.18
C THR A 88 -2.01 -22.39 -13.81
N ARG A 89 -1.18 -23.17 -13.11
CA ARG A 89 -0.64 -22.74 -11.81
C ARG A 89 0.20 -21.46 -12.00
N PRO A 90 0.09 -20.47 -11.09
CA PRO A 90 0.82 -19.21 -11.20
C PRO A 90 2.35 -19.38 -11.38
N GLU A 91 2.93 -20.42 -10.74
CA GLU A 91 4.37 -20.71 -10.83
C GLU A 91 4.83 -21.14 -12.23
N LEU A 92 3.92 -21.62 -13.07
CA LEU A 92 4.21 -22.11 -14.42
C LEU A 92 4.07 -21.02 -15.49
N LEU A 93 3.53 -19.85 -15.12
CA LEU A 93 3.39 -18.74 -16.04
C LEU A 93 4.76 -18.17 -16.42
N SER A 94 4.91 -17.83 -17.70
CA SER A 94 6.11 -17.12 -18.17
C SER A 94 6.20 -15.73 -17.55
N GLU A 95 7.43 -15.20 -17.41
CA GLU A 95 7.62 -13.84 -16.85
C GLU A 95 6.92 -12.76 -17.68
N GLU A 96 6.85 -12.95 -19.01
CA GLU A 96 6.12 -12.06 -19.91
C GLU A 96 4.61 -12.09 -19.63
N THR A 97 4.03 -13.28 -19.49
CA THR A 97 2.61 -13.46 -19.15
C THR A 97 2.29 -12.84 -17.79
N GLN A 98 3.14 -13.07 -16.78
CA GLN A 98 2.97 -12.47 -15.44
C GLN A 98 2.97 -10.94 -15.52
N ARG A 99 3.92 -10.33 -16.24
CA ARG A 99 3.97 -8.87 -16.42
C ARG A 99 2.72 -8.32 -17.09
N ARG A 100 2.21 -9.00 -18.11
CA ARG A 100 0.97 -8.61 -18.79
C ARG A 100 -0.23 -8.70 -17.84
N PHE A 101 -0.36 -9.80 -17.10
CA PHE A 101 -1.46 -9.97 -16.14
C PHE A 101 -1.45 -8.90 -15.06
N LEU A 102 -0.28 -8.60 -14.50
CA LEU A 102 -0.13 -7.52 -13.52
C LEU A 102 -0.61 -6.17 -14.07
N GLN A 103 -0.25 -5.82 -15.31
CA GLN A 103 -0.73 -4.59 -15.95
C GLN A 103 -2.26 -4.61 -16.17
N ASP A 104 -2.79 -5.71 -16.69
CA ASP A 104 -4.23 -5.85 -16.96
C ASP A 104 -5.04 -5.75 -15.66
N ILE A 105 -4.55 -6.34 -14.57
CA ILE A 105 -5.17 -6.26 -13.23
C ILE A 105 -5.17 -4.82 -12.72
N GLN A 106 -4.04 -4.09 -12.82
CA GLN A 106 -3.97 -2.68 -12.41
C GLN A 106 -4.99 -1.82 -13.16
N ASN A 107 -5.02 -1.93 -14.49
CA ASN A 107 -5.96 -1.20 -15.33
C ASN A 107 -7.43 -1.52 -14.97
N PHE A 108 -7.70 -2.76 -14.56
CA PHE A 108 -9.04 -3.17 -14.15
C PHE A 108 -9.48 -2.58 -12.80
N GLN A 109 -8.55 -2.27 -11.89
CA GLN A 109 -8.86 -1.62 -10.61
C GLN A 109 -8.98 -0.10 -10.72
N GLU A 110 -8.35 0.53 -11.72
CA GLU A 110 -8.28 1.99 -11.87
C GLU A 110 -9.63 2.73 -11.78
N PRO A 111 -10.75 2.24 -12.34
CA PRO A 111 -12.03 2.94 -12.25
C PRO A 111 -12.51 3.10 -10.79
N GLU A 112 -12.39 2.04 -9.99
CA GLU A 112 -12.79 2.09 -8.58
C GLU A 112 -11.84 2.97 -7.76
N ILE A 113 -10.54 2.87 -8.02
CA ILE A 113 -9.52 3.72 -7.37
C ILE A 113 -9.76 5.21 -7.71
N SER A 114 -10.11 5.52 -8.96
CA SER A 114 -10.40 6.88 -9.41
C SER A 114 -11.61 7.46 -8.67
N ARG A 115 -12.66 6.65 -8.47
CA ARG A 115 -13.83 7.01 -7.69
C ARG A 115 -13.48 7.31 -6.22
N GLN A 116 -12.62 6.49 -5.62
CA GLN A 116 -12.16 6.69 -4.24
C GLN A 116 -11.30 7.95 -4.09
N LEU A 117 -10.42 8.24 -5.07
CA LEU A 117 -9.61 9.45 -5.11
C LEU A 117 -10.48 10.71 -5.29
N GLU A 118 -11.53 10.64 -6.11
CA GLU A 118 -12.48 11.74 -6.30
C GLU A 118 -13.24 12.07 -5.01
N ASP A 119 -13.72 11.04 -4.30
CA ASP A 119 -14.33 11.23 -2.98
C ASP A 119 -13.34 11.84 -2.00
N PHE A 120 -12.11 11.31 -1.92
CA PHE A 120 -11.06 11.85 -1.05
C PHE A 120 -10.81 13.35 -1.32
N ARG A 121 -10.64 13.75 -2.59
CA ARG A 121 -10.45 15.17 -2.95
C ARG A 121 -11.64 16.02 -2.52
N SER A 122 -12.86 15.53 -2.71
CA SER A 122 -14.08 16.24 -2.32
C SER A 122 -14.18 16.40 -0.80
N LYS A 123 -13.84 15.37 -0.03
CA LYS A 123 -13.83 15.40 1.45
C LYS A 123 -12.71 16.29 1.99
N ARG A 124 -11.56 16.33 1.31
CA ARG A 124 -10.43 17.17 1.69
C ARG A 124 -10.75 18.66 1.64
N LEU A 125 -11.51 19.10 0.63
CA LEU A 125 -11.98 20.51 0.56
C LEU A 125 -12.82 20.93 1.76
N MET A 126 -13.44 19.98 2.46
CA MET A 126 -14.25 20.22 3.65
C MET A 126 -13.48 19.96 4.95
N GLY A 127 -12.18 19.63 4.89
CA GLY A 127 -11.37 19.27 6.05
C GLY A 127 -11.79 17.95 6.72
N MET A 128 -12.43 17.05 5.97
CA MET A 128 -12.97 15.77 6.46
C MET A 128 -12.10 14.56 6.10
N THR A 129 -10.84 14.78 5.76
CA THR A 129 -9.87 13.73 5.46
C THR A 129 -8.91 13.52 6.63
N PRO A 130 -8.45 12.28 6.89
CA PRO A 130 -7.43 12.04 7.88
C PRO A 130 -6.08 12.58 7.41
N GLY A 131 -5.18 12.89 8.35
CA GLY A 131 -3.80 13.28 8.01
C GLY A 131 -3.60 14.74 7.58
N GLU A 132 -4.63 15.60 7.58
CA GLU A 132 -4.51 17.01 7.15
C GLU A 132 -3.53 17.81 8.02
N GLN A 133 -3.43 17.49 9.31
CA GLN A 133 -2.47 18.13 10.22
C GLN A 133 -1.03 17.82 9.79
N GLU A 134 -0.73 16.55 9.53
CA GLU A 134 0.59 16.11 9.07
C GLU A 134 0.91 16.64 7.66
N LEU A 135 -0.06 16.63 6.74
CA LEU A 135 0.11 17.20 5.39
C LEU A 135 0.44 18.69 5.45
N SER A 136 -0.29 19.45 6.26
CA SER A 136 -0.01 20.87 6.50
C SER A 136 1.39 21.04 7.10
N GLU A 137 1.75 20.25 8.12
CA GLU A 137 3.07 20.30 8.76
C GLU A 137 4.21 20.08 7.73
N LEU A 138 4.03 19.14 6.79
CA LEU A 138 4.99 18.90 5.72
C LEU A 138 5.13 20.12 4.79
N GLU A 139 4.02 20.75 4.39
CA GLU A 139 4.03 21.96 3.56
C GLU A 139 4.80 23.10 4.25
N TRP A 140 4.51 23.35 5.53
CA TRP A 140 5.24 24.32 6.35
C TRP A 140 6.73 23.98 6.50
N SER A 141 7.06 22.70 6.68
CA SER A 141 8.45 22.26 6.79
C SER A 141 9.20 22.42 5.48
N ARG A 142 8.57 22.07 4.34
CA ARG A 142 9.16 22.18 3.00
C ARG A 142 9.46 23.63 2.62
N ALA A 143 8.60 24.58 3.05
CA ALA A 143 8.84 26.01 2.83
C ALA A 143 10.05 26.54 3.62
N ARG A 144 10.37 25.95 4.78
CA ARG A 144 11.51 26.35 5.62
C ARG A 144 12.81 25.65 5.24
N ASP A 145 12.73 24.34 4.97
CA ASP A 145 13.86 23.51 4.60
C ASP A 145 13.44 22.50 3.51
N PRO A 146 13.64 22.86 2.23
CA PRO A 146 13.35 21.95 1.12
C PRO A 146 14.20 20.67 1.15
N SER A 147 15.43 20.75 1.68
CA SER A 147 16.40 19.65 1.64
C SER A 147 16.06 18.50 2.59
N GLY A 148 15.42 18.81 3.74
CA GLY A 148 14.94 17.83 4.71
C GLY A 148 13.54 17.27 4.42
N SER A 149 12.87 17.73 3.35
CA SER A 149 11.45 17.45 3.12
C SER A 149 11.12 15.97 2.91
N GLU A 150 11.97 15.19 2.23
CA GLU A 150 11.75 13.76 1.99
C GLU A 150 11.82 12.95 3.31
N SER A 151 12.81 13.24 4.15
CA SER A 151 12.96 12.59 5.46
C SER A 151 11.79 12.93 6.38
N LYS A 152 11.37 14.20 6.38
CA LYS A 152 10.21 14.67 7.15
C LYS A 152 8.91 14.01 6.69
N GLU A 153 8.72 13.88 5.38
CA GLU A 153 7.55 13.21 4.80
C GLU A 153 7.47 11.75 5.25
N LYS A 154 8.58 11.01 5.19
CA LYS A 154 8.64 9.64 5.70
C LYS A 154 8.33 9.59 7.19
N GLN A 155 8.92 10.46 8.01
CA GLN A 155 8.64 10.52 9.45
C GLN A 155 7.15 10.75 9.76
N LEU A 156 6.50 11.65 9.04
CA LEU A 156 5.06 11.92 9.22
C LEU A 156 4.22 10.73 8.74
N ALA A 157 4.61 10.06 7.65
CA ALA A 157 3.97 8.83 7.20
C ALA A 157 4.11 7.70 8.24
N GLU A 158 5.24 7.59 8.92
CA GLU A 158 5.44 6.64 10.05
C GLU A 158 4.46 6.92 11.20
N GLN A 159 4.18 8.19 11.49
CA GLN A 159 3.18 8.56 12.49
C GLN A 159 1.77 8.14 12.09
N LEU A 160 1.38 8.40 10.83
CA LEU A 160 0.08 7.93 10.31
C LEU A 160 -0.04 6.41 10.35
N LEU A 161 1.02 5.70 9.97
CA LEU A 161 1.04 4.24 9.97
C LEU A 161 0.92 3.67 11.38
N ALA A 162 1.61 4.25 12.37
CA ALA A 162 1.49 3.85 13.77
C ALA A 162 0.08 4.11 14.33
N ARG A 163 -0.55 5.25 13.98
CA ARG A 163 -1.95 5.50 14.37
C ARG A 163 -2.89 4.46 13.77
N LEU A 164 -2.66 4.07 12.52
CA LEU A 164 -3.46 3.03 11.87
C LEU A 164 -3.24 1.67 12.54
N GLU A 165 -2.01 1.35 12.94
CA GLU A 165 -1.68 0.12 13.69
C GLU A 165 -2.44 0.04 15.01
N GLU A 166 -2.62 1.15 15.73
CA GLU A 166 -3.36 1.15 17.01
C GLU A 166 -4.86 0.86 16.82
N MET A 167 -5.44 1.23 15.67
CA MET A 167 -6.86 1.05 15.38
C MET A 167 -7.15 -0.06 14.35
N HIS A 168 -6.15 -0.80 13.89
CA HIS A 168 -6.34 -1.64 12.70
C HIS A 168 -7.38 -2.76 12.88
N LEU A 169 -7.67 -3.17 14.11
CA LEU A 169 -8.71 -4.18 14.40
C LEU A 169 -10.13 -3.68 14.14
N THR A 170 -10.33 -2.38 13.95
CA THR A 170 -11.66 -1.80 13.64
C THR A 170 -11.85 -1.49 12.16
N ILE A 171 -10.86 -1.78 11.30
CA ILE A 171 -10.96 -1.58 9.85
C ILE A 171 -12.04 -2.49 9.22
N SER A 172 -12.17 -3.72 9.72
CA SER A 172 -13.11 -4.73 9.23
C SER A 172 -13.80 -5.41 10.41
N SER A 173 -15.05 -5.85 10.22
CA SER A 173 -15.75 -6.68 11.22
C SER A 173 -15.10 -8.05 11.39
N ASP A 174 -14.35 -8.50 10.38
CA ASP A 174 -13.49 -9.68 10.42
C ASP A 174 -12.07 -9.24 10.82
N GLU A 175 -11.65 -9.61 12.02
CA GLU A 175 -10.34 -9.28 12.61
C GLU A 175 -9.17 -9.84 11.81
N GLU A 176 -9.32 -11.03 11.19
CA GLU A 176 -8.28 -11.64 10.37
C GLU A 176 -8.09 -10.83 9.09
N LYS A 177 -9.19 -10.50 8.40
CA LYS A 177 -9.16 -9.60 7.24
C LYS A 177 -8.59 -8.24 7.62
N SER A 178 -8.98 -7.69 8.77
CA SER A 178 -8.48 -6.42 9.31
C SER A 178 -6.96 -6.42 9.47
N SER A 179 -6.42 -7.48 10.07
CA SER A 179 -4.98 -7.69 10.28
C SER A 179 -4.23 -7.79 8.95
N ILE A 180 -4.82 -8.49 7.97
CA ILE A 180 -4.25 -8.65 6.63
C ILE A 180 -4.25 -7.33 5.84
N ILE A 181 -5.32 -6.52 5.93
CA ILE A 181 -5.37 -5.18 5.34
C ILE A 181 -4.22 -4.33 5.87
N PHE A 182 -4.06 -4.28 7.19
CA PHE A 182 -2.97 -3.52 7.80
C PHE A 182 -1.59 -4.08 7.40
N GLY A 183 -1.41 -5.40 7.39
CA GLY A 183 -0.18 -6.04 6.94
C GLY A 183 0.16 -5.68 5.49
N ALA A 184 -0.83 -5.62 4.61
CA ALA A 184 -0.66 -5.23 3.21
C ALA A 184 -0.23 -3.76 3.08
N ILE A 185 -0.83 -2.85 3.87
CA ILE A 185 -0.43 -1.44 3.93
C ILE A 185 1.00 -1.32 4.45
N ALA A 186 1.30 -1.89 5.61
CA ALA A 186 2.61 -1.82 6.25
C ALA A 186 3.72 -2.38 5.35
N THR A 187 3.45 -3.46 4.61
CA THR A 187 4.38 -4.04 3.63
C THR A 187 4.72 -3.04 2.52
N TYR A 188 3.71 -2.38 1.93
CA TYR A 188 3.94 -1.39 0.88
C TYR A 188 4.63 -0.13 1.42
N MET A 189 4.24 0.36 2.59
CA MET A 189 4.90 1.52 3.22
C MET A 189 6.37 1.25 3.53
N LYS A 190 6.70 0.04 4.00
CA LYS A 190 8.08 -0.41 4.19
C LYS A 190 8.85 -0.45 2.87
N PHE A 191 8.21 -0.89 1.78
CA PHE A 191 8.79 -0.84 0.44
C PHE A 191 9.12 0.60 -0.01
N LEU A 192 8.32 1.60 0.39
CA LEU A 192 8.62 3.03 0.17
C LEU A 192 9.64 3.62 1.16
N GLY A 193 10.16 2.82 2.09
CA GLY A 193 11.16 3.23 3.09
C GLY A 193 10.59 3.89 4.34
N VAL A 194 9.29 3.77 4.60
CA VAL A 194 8.64 4.19 5.87
C VAL A 194 8.84 3.10 6.91
N LYS A 195 9.39 3.44 8.08
CA LYS A 195 9.68 2.46 9.13
C LYS A 195 8.44 2.13 9.96
N THR A 196 8.24 0.86 10.27
CA THR A 196 7.24 0.43 11.26
C THR A 196 7.88 0.36 12.64
N LYS A 197 7.16 0.77 13.69
CA LYS A 197 7.62 0.65 15.09
C LYS A 197 7.57 -0.82 15.55
N GLY A 198 8.44 -1.65 14.97
CA GLY A 198 8.57 -3.06 15.32
C GLY A 198 9.77 -3.79 14.69
N GLY A 199 10.51 -3.16 13.76
CA GLY A 199 11.52 -3.86 12.96
C GLY A 199 12.99 -3.77 13.40
N ASP A 200 13.43 -2.68 14.04
CA ASP A 200 14.87 -2.39 14.15
C ASP A 200 15.41 -2.16 15.58
N ALA A 201 14.57 -2.30 16.61
CA ALA A 201 14.98 -2.08 18.01
C ALA A 201 15.19 -3.37 18.84
N LYS A 202 15.48 -4.52 18.20
CA LYS A 202 15.88 -5.73 18.93
C LYS A 202 16.91 -6.62 18.23
N LYS A 203 18.01 -6.02 17.77
CA LYS A 203 19.33 -6.68 17.86
C LYS A 203 20.08 -6.14 19.08
N SER A 204 19.44 -6.24 20.26
CA SER A 204 20.17 -6.15 21.52
C SER A 204 20.94 -7.45 21.71
N LYS A 205 22.26 -7.32 21.72
CA LYS A 205 23.27 -8.32 22.09
C LYS A 205 22.75 -9.32 23.14
N SER A 206 22.43 -10.54 22.71
CA SER A 206 22.42 -11.69 23.61
C SER A 206 23.79 -12.34 23.54
N ASN A 207 24.69 -11.87 24.41
CA ASN A 207 25.83 -12.65 24.85
C ASN A 207 25.30 -13.82 25.69
N PHE A 208 25.10 -14.99 25.10
CA PHE A 208 24.94 -16.22 25.87
C PHE A 208 25.63 -17.38 25.15
N PHE A 209 26.43 -18.11 25.93
CA PHE A 209 27.28 -19.26 25.58
C PHE A 209 28.69 -18.97 25.06
N ARG A 210 29.51 -18.51 26.02
CA ARG A 210 30.95 -18.80 26.04
C ARG A 210 31.21 -19.94 27.04
N LYS A 211 31.40 -21.16 26.55
CA LYS A 211 32.56 -22.05 26.83
C LYS A 211 32.26 -23.51 26.48
N LYS A 212 33.13 -24.07 25.64
CA LYS A 212 33.52 -25.48 25.68
C LYS A 212 34.36 -25.71 26.94
N VAL A 213 34.06 -26.78 27.68
CA VAL A 213 34.96 -27.88 28.06
C VAL A 213 34.09 -29.12 28.14
#